data_AF-A0A9J6H599-F1
#
_entry.id   AF-A0A9J6H599-F1
#
_cell.length_a   1.000
_cell.length_b   1.000
_cell.length_c   1.000
_cell.angle_alpha   90.00
_cell.angle_beta   90.00
_cell.angle_gamma   90.00
#
_symmetry.space_group_name_H-M   'P 1'
#
loop_
_entity.id
_entity.type
_entity.pdbx_description
1 polymer ?
#
loop_
_entity_poly.entity_id
_entity_poly.type
_entity_poly.pdbx_seq_one_letter_code
_entity_poly.pdbx_strand_id
1 'polypeptide(L)'
;MKARFGDSIAKKKPAQQRLLQRAQIPGETCATYIAEVWKICRIVKSQKSDENKVGHLLKDIAKDAYNFLIRRDNLNTPSDAIRHCQHGETLKTRSIARRFGILQNVPTVSTCDYDGQADVAHTIRRIVREGLSSLRDTTCRGSSLYTRDVHHKYQ
;
A
#
# COMPACT_ATOMS: atom_id res chain seq x y z
N MET A 1 2.16 -44.27 -36.71
CA MET A 1 2.05 -44.72 -35.30
C MET A 1 2.58 -43.61 -34.40
N LYS A 2 1.76 -43.02 -33.52
CA LYS A 2 2.18 -41.98 -32.57
C LYS A 2 2.70 -42.65 -31.30
N ALA A 3 3.99 -42.51 -31.01
CA ALA A 3 4.59 -42.96 -29.77
C ALA A 3 3.87 -42.29 -28.58
N ARG A 4 3.12 -43.09 -27.83
CA ARG A 4 2.61 -42.73 -26.50
C ARG A 4 3.33 -43.67 -25.52
N PHE A 5 3.53 -43.22 -24.28
CA PHE A 5 4.02 -43.99 -23.13
C PHE A 5 5.52 -43.97 -22.76
N GLY A 6 6.36 -43.09 -23.33
CA GLY A 6 7.72 -42.79 -22.80
C GLY A 6 7.85 -41.47 -22.03
N ASP A 7 6.99 -40.50 -22.35
CA ASP A 7 7.21 -39.09 -22.02
C ASP A 7 6.91 -38.70 -20.57
N SER A 8 5.98 -39.39 -19.88
CA SER A 8 5.51 -38.93 -18.56
C SER A 8 6.58 -39.09 -17.46
N ILE A 9 7.33 -40.19 -17.48
CA ILE A 9 8.42 -40.42 -16.53
C ILE A 9 9.62 -39.53 -16.87
N ALA A 10 9.96 -39.40 -18.16
CA ALA A 10 11.05 -38.54 -18.64
C ALA A 10 10.82 -37.05 -18.29
N LYS A 11 9.56 -36.59 -18.31
CA LYS A 11 9.19 -35.21 -17.97
C LYS A 11 9.11 -34.93 -16.46
N LYS A 12 9.11 -35.97 -15.62
CA LYS A 12 8.91 -35.82 -14.16
C LYS A 12 10.14 -35.22 -13.46
N LYS A 13 11.34 -35.74 -13.72
CA LYS A 13 12.60 -35.21 -13.17
C LYS A 13 12.83 -33.73 -13.51
N PRO A 14 12.75 -33.30 -14.79
CA PRO A 14 12.92 -31.88 -15.13
C PRO A 14 11.79 -31.02 -14.56
N ALA A 15 10.55 -31.52 -14.48
CA ALA A 15 9.47 -30.79 -13.84
C ALA A 15 9.69 -30.61 -12.32
N GLN A 16 10.25 -31.62 -11.63
CA GLN A 16 10.63 -31.50 -10.21
C GLN A 16 11.70 -30.44 -10.01
N GLN A 17 12.77 -30.46 -10.84
CA GLN A 17 13.82 -29.46 -10.77
C GLN A 17 13.27 -28.05 -11.06
N ARG A 18 12.42 -27.92 -12.08
CA ARG A 18 11.74 -26.66 -12.42
C ARG A 18 10.86 -26.18 -11.26
N LEU A 19 10.15 -27.08 -10.57
CA LEU A 19 9.33 -26.74 -9.40
C LEU A 19 10.17 -26.21 -8.24
N LEU A 20 11.32 -26.85 -7.95
CA LEU A 20 12.22 -26.45 -6.86
C LEU A 20 12.87 -25.08 -7.09
N GLN A 21 13.16 -24.76 -8.34
CA GLN A 21 13.80 -23.50 -8.76
C GLN A 21 12.79 -22.37 -9.03
N ARG A 22 11.49 -22.65 -8.93
CA ARG A 22 10.47 -21.71 -9.37
C ARG A 22 10.19 -20.61 -8.34
N ALA A 23 10.72 -19.42 -8.60
CA ALA A 23 10.39 -18.18 -7.89
C ALA A 23 9.61 -17.21 -8.79
N GLN A 24 8.72 -16.39 -8.21
CA GLN A 24 8.01 -15.34 -8.96
C GLN A 24 9.03 -14.32 -9.51
N ILE A 25 8.98 -14.05 -10.81
CA ILE A 25 9.92 -13.13 -11.45
C ILE A 25 9.46 -11.67 -11.35
N PRO A 26 10.36 -10.67 -11.41
CA PRO A 26 9.96 -9.27 -11.46
C PRO A 26 9.00 -9.00 -12.63
N GLY A 27 7.87 -8.32 -12.35
CA GLY A 27 6.83 -8.02 -13.34
C GLY A 27 5.84 -9.16 -13.62
N GLU A 28 6.08 -10.38 -13.12
CA GLU A 28 5.09 -11.45 -13.18
C GLU A 28 3.97 -11.23 -12.15
N THR A 29 2.72 -11.41 -12.57
CA THR A 29 1.58 -11.35 -11.64
C THR A 29 1.53 -12.61 -10.78
N CYS A 30 1.05 -12.47 -9.53
CA CYS A 30 0.83 -13.62 -8.66
C CYS A 30 -0.03 -14.70 -9.34
N ALA A 31 -1.09 -14.30 -10.05
CA ALA A 31 -2.01 -15.23 -10.71
C ALA A 31 -1.30 -16.09 -11.76
N THR A 32 -0.42 -15.49 -12.58
CA THR A 32 0.39 -16.20 -13.57
C THR A 32 1.38 -17.16 -12.90
N TYR A 33 2.05 -16.70 -11.84
CA TYR A 33 2.97 -17.53 -11.07
C TYR A 33 2.28 -18.80 -10.54
N ILE A 34 1.16 -18.64 -9.84
CA ILE A 34 0.38 -19.74 -9.26
C ILE A 34 -0.11 -20.71 -10.34
N ALA A 35 -0.61 -20.18 -11.47
CA ALA A 35 -1.07 -21.01 -12.58
C ALA A 35 0.05 -21.88 -13.18
N GLU A 36 1.26 -21.33 -13.33
CA GLU A 36 2.42 -22.08 -13.82
C GLU A 36 2.94 -23.10 -12.82
N VAL A 37 3.08 -22.74 -11.54
CA VAL A 37 3.46 -23.68 -10.48
C VAL A 37 2.47 -24.84 -10.44
N TRP A 38 1.18 -24.56 -10.61
CA TRP A 38 0.15 -25.59 -10.65
C TRP A 38 0.30 -26.55 -11.84
N LYS A 39 0.58 -26.04 -13.04
CA LYS A 39 0.85 -26.88 -14.22
C LYS A 39 2.04 -27.81 -13.97
N ILE A 40 3.12 -27.29 -13.37
CA ILE A 40 4.31 -28.09 -13.05
C ILE A 40 3.97 -29.15 -11.99
N CYS A 41 3.24 -28.77 -10.94
CA CYS A 41 2.77 -29.70 -9.91
C CYS A 41 1.96 -30.86 -10.49
N ARG A 42 1.10 -30.63 -11.51
CA ARG A 42 0.35 -31.71 -12.19
C ARG A 42 1.25 -32.69 -12.95
N ILE A 43 2.37 -32.22 -13.50
CA ILE A 43 3.34 -33.07 -14.20
C ILE A 43 4.14 -33.90 -13.19
N VAL A 44 4.48 -33.32 -12.04
CA VAL A 44 5.26 -33.97 -10.98
C VAL A 44 4.42 -34.97 -10.17
N LYS A 45 3.18 -34.60 -9.81
CA LYS A 45 2.30 -35.38 -8.94
C LYS A 45 1.29 -36.18 -9.75
N SER A 46 1.74 -37.32 -10.26
CA SER A 46 0.84 -38.32 -10.86
C SER A 46 0.15 -39.23 -9.82
N GLN A 47 0.60 -39.32 -8.55
CA GLN A 47 0.00 -40.33 -7.64
C GLN A 47 -0.14 -40.07 -6.13
N LYS A 48 0.56 -39.16 -5.42
CA LYS A 48 0.36 -39.07 -3.95
C LYS A 48 0.64 -37.70 -3.32
N SER A 49 -0.22 -37.36 -2.35
CA SER A 49 -0.24 -36.25 -1.39
C SER A 49 -0.60 -34.85 -1.93
N ASP A 50 -1.83 -34.45 -1.61
CA ASP A 50 -2.40 -33.12 -1.82
C ASP A 50 -1.94 -32.11 -0.75
N GLU A 51 -1.43 -32.58 0.38
CA GLU A 51 -1.15 -31.78 1.58
C GLU A 51 -0.05 -30.73 1.39
N ASN A 52 0.88 -30.94 0.45
CA ASN A 52 1.98 -30.00 0.22
C ASN A 52 1.79 -29.09 -1.01
N LYS A 53 0.59 -29.04 -1.59
CA LYS A 53 0.30 -28.24 -2.79
C LYS A 53 0.36 -26.73 -2.53
N VAL A 54 -0.23 -26.29 -1.42
CA VAL A 54 -0.26 -24.87 -1.03
C VAL A 54 1.12 -24.40 -0.59
N GLY A 55 1.90 -25.25 0.09
CA GLY A 55 3.29 -24.94 0.46
C GLY A 55 4.17 -24.56 -0.73
N HIS A 56 4.07 -25.29 -1.85
CA HIS A 56 4.79 -24.95 -3.08
C HIS A 56 4.30 -23.66 -3.75
N LEU A 57 3.03 -23.28 -3.56
CA LEU A 57 2.48 -22.03 -4.08
C LEU A 57 2.96 -20.81 -3.29
N LEU A 58 3.24 -20.97 -1.99
CA LEU A 58 3.57 -19.84 -1.11
C LEU A 58 5.07 -19.62 -0.92
N LYS A 59 5.91 -20.62 -1.24
CA LYS A 59 7.34 -20.61 -0.90
C LYS A 59 8.12 -19.42 -1.47
N ASP A 60 7.98 -19.16 -2.77
CA ASP A 60 8.81 -18.20 -3.49
C ASP A 60 7.94 -17.16 -4.24
N ILE A 61 6.80 -16.80 -3.63
CA ILE A 61 5.87 -15.77 -4.09
C ILE A 61 6.31 -14.38 -3.58
N ALA A 62 5.90 -13.31 -4.27
CA ALA A 62 6.13 -11.95 -3.82
C ALA A 62 5.53 -11.71 -2.42
N LYS A 63 6.28 -11.01 -1.56
CA LYS A 63 5.97 -10.82 -0.13
C LYS A 63 4.61 -10.15 0.11
N ASP A 64 4.24 -9.20 -0.74
CA ASP A 64 2.95 -8.51 -0.71
C ASP A 64 1.79 -9.45 -1.05
N ALA A 65 1.97 -10.32 -2.05
CA ALA A 65 1.02 -11.37 -2.39
C ALA A 65 0.90 -12.42 -1.28
N TYR A 66 2.03 -12.85 -0.68
CA TYR A 66 2.04 -13.72 0.49
C TYR A 66 1.20 -13.14 1.63
N ASN A 67 1.48 -11.89 2.03
CA ASN A 67 0.75 -11.20 3.10
C ASN A 67 -0.74 -11.04 2.79
N PHE A 68 -1.10 -10.89 1.52
CA PHE A 68 -2.50 -10.82 1.11
C PHE A 68 -3.20 -12.19 1.21
N LEU A 69 -2.52 -13.25 0.77
CA LEU A 69 -3.07 -14.61 0.73
C LEU A 69 -3.24 -15.20 2.14
N ILE A 70 -2.25 -15.10 3.02
CA ILE A 70 -2.33 -15.69 4.38
C ILE A 70 -3.48 -15.16 5.25
N ARG A 71 -4.03 -13.99 4.90
CA ARG A 71 -5.16 -13.35 5.58
C ARG A 71 -6.53 -13.81 5.05
N ARG A 72 -6.58 -14.83 4.18
CA ARG A 72 -7.81 -15.34 3.57
C ARG A 72 -8.14 -16.71 4.12
N ASP A 73 -9.38 -16.86 4.59
CA ASP A 73 -9.82 -18.06 5.32
C ASP A 73 -10.11 -19.29 4.44
N ASN A 74 -9.80 -19.27 3.13
CA ASN A 74 -10.21 -20.33 2.19
C ASN A 74 -9.20 -20.58 1.04
N LEU A 75 -7.94 -20.86 1.35
CA LEU A 75 -6.90 -21.21 0.36
C LEU A 75 -6.75 -22.72 0.14
N ASN A 76 -7.87 -23.40 -0.10
CA ASN A 76 -7.91 -24.86 -0.22
C ASN A 76 -7.58 -25.33 -1.65
N THR A 77 -7.86 -24.49 -2.65
CA THR A 77 -7.57 -24.80 -4.05
C THR A 77 -6.70 -23.73 -4.72
N PRO A 78 -5.95 -24.07 -5.77
CA PRO A 78 -5.23 -23.08 -6.58
C PRO A 78 -6.15 -22.11 -7.28
N SER A 79 -7.37 -22.54 -7.63
CA SER A 79 -8.38 -21.67 -8.22
C SER A 79 -8.77 -20.57 -7.23
N ASP A 80 -8.88 -20.89 -5.94
CA ASP A 80 -9.10 -19.89 -4.89
C ASP A 80 -7.92 -18.93 -4.80
N ALA A 81 -6.69 -19.45 -4.83
CA ALA A 81 -5.48 -18.64 -4.78
C ALA A 81 -5.37 -17.69 -5.99
N ILE A 82 -5.67 -18.17 -7.20
CA ILE A 82 -5.71 -17.37 -8.43
C ILE A 82 -6.79 -16.28 -8.31
N ARG A 83 -8.00 -16.63 -7.88
CA ARG A 83 -9.11 -15.68 -7.70
C ARG A 83 -8.75 -14.58 -6.71
N HIS A 84 -8.15 -14.95 -5.58
CA HIS A 84 -7.69 -14.00 -4.57
C HIS A 84 -6.57 -13.11 -5.11
N CYS A 85 -5.59 -13.67 -5.82
CA CYS A 85 -4.53 -12.87 -6.43
C CYS A 85 -5.06 -11.90 -7.49
N GLN A 86 -5.96 -12.33 -8.38
CA GLN A 86 -6.60 -11.44 -9.34
C GLN A 86 -7.35 -10.31 -8.63
N HIS A 87 -8.11 -10.61 -7.58
CA HIS A 87 -8.78 -9.59 -6.78
C HIS A 87 -7.79 -8.60 -6.16
N GLY A 88 -6.71 -9.09 -5.54
CA GLY A 88 -5.66 -8.25 -4.99
C GLY A 88 -5.01 -7.34 -6.04
N GLU A 89 -4.71 -7.86 -7.23
CA GLU A 89 -4.18 -7.08 -8.35
C GLU A 89 -5.18 -6.01 -8.81
N THR A 90 -6.48 -6.33 -8.94
CA THR A 90 -7.48 -5.30 -9.27
C THR A 90 -7.57 -4.19 -8.23
N LEU A 91 -7.38 -4.53 -6.95
CA LEU A 91 -7.33 -3.54 -5.86
C LEU A 91 -6.06 -2.71 -5.93
N LYS A 92 -4.91 -3.29 -6.31
CA LYS A 92 -3.66 -2.54 -6.54
C LYS A 92 -3.79 -1.58 -7.72
N THR A 93 -4.39 -2.00 -8.84
CA THR A 93 -4.64 -1.12 -9.99
C THR A 93 -5.60 0.01 -9.66
N ARG A 94 -6.61 -0.27 -8.81
CA ARG A 94 -7.58 0.74 -8.32
C ARG A 94 -7.05 1.59 -7.18
N SER A 95 -6.01 1.12 -6.50
CA SER A 95 -5.24 1.93 -5.57
C SER A 95 -4.57 3.01 -6.40
N ILE A 96 -5.27 4.13 -6.55
CA ILE A 96 -4.66 5.43 -6.67
C ILE A 96 -3.69 5.44 -5.48
N ALA A 97 -2.40 5.21 -5.75
CA ALA A 97 -1.35 5.54 -4.79
C ALA A 97 -1.78 6.92 -4.34
N ARG A 98 -2.20 7.07 -3.08
CA ARG A 98 -2.65 8.37 -2.62
C ARG A 98 -1.46 9.23 -2.97
N ARG A 99 -1.63 10.06 -4.01
CA ARG A 99 -1.01 11.35 -4.02
C ARG A 99 -1.63 11.92 -2.77
N PHE A 100 -1.00 11.66 -1.62
CA PHE A 100 -0.89 12.66 -0.60
C PHE A 100 -0.26 13.80 -1.40
N GLY A 101 -1.12 14.52 -2.14
CA GLY A 101 -0.76 15.72 -2.81
C GLY A 101 -0.27 16.51 -1.65
N ILE A 102 1.03 16.80 -1.66
CA ILE A 102 1.61 17.78 -0.78
C ILE A 102 0.61 18.93 -0.84
N LEU A 103 -0.09 19.16 0.27
CA LEU A 103 -0.97 20.31 0.35
C LEU A 103 -0.06 21.47 -0.02
N GLN A 104 -0.41 22.27 -1.02
CA GLN A 104 0.50 23.30 -1.57
C GLN A 104 1.01 24.27 -0.49
N ASN A 105 0.35 24.30 0.67
CA ASN A 105 0.65 25.14 1.81
C ASN A 105 1.33 24.42 2.98
N VAL A 106 1.72 23.15 2.83
CA VAL A 106 2.40 22.38 3.89
C VAL A 106 3.82 22.05 3.42
N PRO A 107 4.84 22.76 3.94
CA PRO A 107 6.22 22.39 3.67
C PRO A 107 6.48 20.96 4.17
N THR A 108 7.13 20.16 3.33
CA THR A 108 7.49 18.79 3.69
C THR A 108 8.62 18.79 4.72
N VAL A 109 8.73 17.72 5.52
CA VAL A 109 9.82 17.54 6.49
C VAL A 109 11.22 17.49 5.83
N SER A 110 11.28 17.39 4.50
CA SER A 110 12.53 17.46 3.73
C SER A 110 12.93 18.89 3.33
N THR A 111 12.00 19.85 3.39
CA THR A 111 12.21 21.26 3.04
C THR A 111 12.40 22.16 4.27
N CYS A 112 12.31 21.60 5.48
CA CYS A 112 12.75 22.31 6.66
C CYS A 112 14.27 22.17 6.78
N ASP A 113 14.96 23.27 6.50
CA ASP A 113 16.30 23.49 7.02
C ASP A 113 16.17 23.49 8.55
N TYR A 114 16.40 22.32 9.16
CA TYR A 114 16.72 22.27 10.58
C TYR A 114 18.14 22.85 10.71
N ASP A 115 18.23 24.17 10.71
CA ASP A 115 19.35 24.86 11.33
C ASP A 115 19.29 24.45 12.81
N GLY A 116 20.09 23.43 13.13
CA GLY A 116 20.18 22.88 14.46
C GLY A 116 20.47 24.04 15.40
N GLN A 117 19.53 24.32 16.30
CA GLN A 117 19.56 25.36 17.34
C GLN A 117 18.70 26.61 17.12
N ALA A 118 17.65 26.55 16.30
CA ALA A 118 16.46 27.38 16.58
C ALA A 118 15.74 26.81 17.82
N ASP A 119 16.10 27.31 19.00
CA ASP A 119 15.48 27.01 20.30
C ASP A 119 13.95 26.92 20.16
N VAL A 120 13.37 25.75 20.43
CA VAL A 120 11.93 25.50 20.36
C VAL A 120 11.16 26.56 21.15
N ALA A 121 11.72 27.04 22.26
CA ALA A 121 11.12 28.11 23.04
C ALA A 121 11.12 29.46 22.30
N HIS A 122 12.11 29.75 21.45
CA HIS A 122 12.10 30.92 20.56
C HIS A 122 10.95 30.86 19.55
N THR A 123 10.75 29.70 18.91
CA THR A 123 9.65 29.48 17.95
C THR A 123 8.28 29.60 18.63
N ILE A 124 8.11 28.98 19.80
CA ILE A 124 6.86 29.09 20.58
C ILE A 124 6.60 30.55 20.98
N ARG A 125 7.61 31.26 21.51
CA ARG A 125 7.46 32.67 21.91
C ARG A 125 7.09 33.58 20.73
N ARG A 126 7.62 33.31 19.54
CA ARG A 126 7.28 34.05 18.32
C ARG A 126 5.82 33.84 17.93
N ILE A 127 5.37 32.59 17.86
CA ILE A 127 3.98 32.24 17.51
C ILE A 127 2.98 32.85 18.51
N VAL A 128 3.27 32.75 19.82
CA VAL A 128 2.39 33.32 20.86
C VAL A 128 2.31 34.84 20.75
N ARG A 129 3.44 35.52 20.48
CA ARG A 129 3.46 36.98 20.32
C ARG A 129 2.66 37.43 19.11
N GLU A 130 2.82 36.75 17.98
CA GLU A 130 2.06 37.04 16.75
C GLU A 130 0.56 36.85 16.97
N GLY A 131 0.15 35.76 17.65
CA GLY A 131 -1.25 35.51 17.99
C GLY A 131 -1.85 36.59 18.92
N LEU A 132 -1.11 37.00 19.95
CA LEU A 132 -1.57 38.05 20.88
C LEU A 132 -1.65 39.44 20.22
N SER A 133 -0.71 39.78 19.33
CA SER A 133 -0.76 41.03 18.56
C SER A 133 -1.98 41.06 17.64
N SER A 134 -2.25 39.95 16.93
CA SER A 134 -3.43 39.84 16.06
C SER A 134 -4.74 39.97 16.85
N LEU A 135 -4.81 39.37 18.04
CA LEU A 135 -5.96 39.52 18.95
C LEU A 135 -6.17 40.95 19.43
N ARG A 136 -5.08 41.70 19.69
CA ARG A 136 -5.15 43.13 20.07
C ARG A 136 -5.64 44.01 18.91
N ASP A 137 -5.21 43.72 17.70
CA ASP A 137 -5.67 44.45 16.50
C ASP A 137 -7.16 44.20 16.22
N THR A 138 -7.67 42.99 16.50
CA THR A 138 -9.11 42.70 16.39
C THR A 138 -9.95 43.35 17.49
N THR A 139 -9.41 43.56 18.69
CA THR A 139 -10.13 44.21 19.79
C THR A 139 -10.16 45.74 19.66
N CYS A 140 -9.16 46.37 19.04
CA CYS A 140 -9.18 47.83 18.80
C CYS A 140 -10.17 48.27 17.71
N ARG A 141 -10.61 47.39 16.79
CA ARG A 141 -11.65 47.73 15.80
C ARG A 141 -13.08 47.65 16.35
N GLY A 142 -13.29 47.04 17.51
CA GLY A 142 -14.63 46.82 18.09
C GLY A 142 -15.15 47.94 18.98
N SER A 143 -14.31 48.85 19.47
CA SER A 143 -14.67 49.78 20.56
C SER A 143 -14.91 51.24 20.13
N SER A 144 -14.86 51.57 18.84
CA SER A 144 -14.98 52.95 18.34
C SER A 144 -16.28 53.21 17.55
N LEU A 145 -17.44 52.81 18.05
CA LEU A 145 -18.74 53.15 17.42
C LEU A 145 -19.87 53.60 18.36
N TYR A 146 -19.62 53.85 19.64
CA TYR A 146 -20.63 54.45 20.51
C TYR A 146 -20.03 55.58 21.35
N THR A 147 -20.12 56.82 20.84
CA THR A 147 -20.54 58.03 21.57
C THR A 147 -20.33 59.24 20.68
N ARG A 148 -21.40 59.71 20.02
CA ARG A 148 -21.70 61.13 19.79
C ARG A 148 -22.99 61.26 18.99
N ASP A 149 -24.11 61.38 19.69
CA ASP A 149 -25.28 62.11 19.16
C ASP A 149 -26.26 62.43 20.29
N VAL A 150 -25.93 63.43 21.12
CA VAL A 150 -26.94 64.17 21.87
C VAL A 150 -26.46 65.61 22.05
N HIS A 151 -26.75 66.49 21.08
CA HIS A 151 -27.11 67.90 21.32
C HIS A 151 -27.35 68.64 20.01
N HIS A 152 -28.60 68.67 19.55
CA HIS A 152 -29.21 69.91 19.05
C HIS A 152 -30.73 69.74 18.84
N LYS A 153 -31.50 69.93 19.91
CA LYS A 153 -32.88 70.45 19.83
C LYS A 153 -33.15 71.14 21.16
N TYR A 154 -33.14 72.46 21.18
CA TYR A 154 -34.19 73.33 21.71
C TYR A 154 -33.69 74.79 21.63
N GLN A 155 -34.58 75.62 21.08
CA GLN A 155 -34.56 77.09 20.90
C GLN A 155 -33.72 77.64 19.75
#